data_AF-A0A8H3A7U5-F1
#
_entry.id   AF-A0A8H3A7U5-F1
#
_cell.length_a   1.000
_cell.length_b   1.000
_cell.length_c   1.000
_cell.angle_alpha   90.00
_cell.angle_beta   90.00
_cell.angle_gamma   90.00
#
_symmetry.space_group_name_H-M   'P 1'
#
loop_
_entity.id
_entity.type
_entity.pdbx_description
1 polymer ?
#
loop_
_entity_poly.entity_id
_entity_poly.type
_entity_poly.pdbx_seq_one_letter_code
_entity_poly.pdbx_strand_id
1 'polypeptide(L)'
;MTFKTALNVATFAATIHAVYCANNCSGLLSESKNLIPELQPYAAQQYEAGTTFSTSDASPAYNTPVPDLEAFCRFGAEYNTSATSKFRFEIWMPSAEKWNGRFAFVGNGGDAGGVNYPDMGIPLSKYGFAVASTDGGHNGTTADGTFAMGDPESQ
;
A
#
# COMPACT_ATOMS: atom_id res chain seq x y z
N MET A 1 -60.88 -5.41 24.82
CA MET A 1 -60.39 -6.30 23.76
C MET A 1 -59.15 -5.69 23.16
N THR A 2 -58.06 -6.44 23.27
CA THR A 2 -56.69 -6.15 22.84
C THR A 2 -56.60 -6.26 21.32
N PHE A 3 -56.01 -5.28 20.63
CA PHE A 3 -55.45 -5.51 19.29
C PHE A 3 -53.94 -5.26 19.33
N LYS A 4 -53.22 -6.37 19.14
CA LYS A 4 -51.76 -6.49 19.01
C LYS A 4 -51.37 -6.28 17.53
N THR A 5 -50.25 -5.56 17.32
CA THR A 5 -49.16 -5.69 16.31
C THR A 5 -49.51 -6.07 14.85
N ALA A 6 -48.87 -5.50 13.82
CA ALA A 6 -47.44 -5.62 13.55
C ALA A 6 -46.91 -4.53 12.61
N LEU A 7 -45.76 -3.96 12.96
CA LEU A 7 -44.92 -3.16 12.07
C LEU A 7 -43.99 -4.13 11.34
N ASN A 8 -44.10 -4.22 10.02
CA ASN A 8 -43.18 -4.99 9.17
C ASN A 8 -41.82 -4.28 9.13
N VAL A 9 -40.86 -4.78 9.92
CA VAL A 9 -39.44 -4.45 9.77
C VAL A 9 -38.81 -5.56 8.93
N ALA A 10 -38.93 -5.44 7.62
CA ALA A 10 -38.16 -6.23 6.68
C ALA A 10 -37.50 -5.27 5.70
N THR A 11 -36.23 -5.54 5.40
CA THR A 11 -35.31 -4.82 4.49
C THR A 11 -34.58 -3.58 5.02
N PHE A 12 -33.66 -3.79 5.98
CA PHE A 12 -32.51 -2.88 6.20
C PHE A 12 -31.16 -3.60 6.28
N ALA A 13 -31.09 -4.90 6.00
CA ALA A 13 -29.85 -5.69 6.16
C ALA A 13 -29.02 -5.84 4.87
N ALA A 14 -29.64 -5.71 3.69
CA ALA A 14 -28.98 -5.95 2.40
C ALA A 14 -28.17 -4.74 1.90
N THR A 15 -28.41 -3.53 2.43
CA THR A 15 -27.66 -2.33 2.05
C THR A 15 -26.42 -2.10 2.90
N ILE A 16 -26.29 -2.76 4.05
CA ILE A 16 -25.14 -2.57 4.96
C ILE A 16 -23.93 -3.40 4.53
N HIS A 17 -24.14 -4.55 3.86
CA HIS A 17 -23.05 -5.42 3.43
C HIS A 17 -22.34 -4.96 2.15
N ALA A 18 -23.03 -4.25 1.25
CA ALA A 18 -22.44 -3.74 0.01
C ALA A 18 -21.60 -2.46 0.22
N VAL A 19 -21.76 -1.78 1.37
CA VAL A 19 -20.98 -0.56 1.72
C VAL A 19 -19.65 -0.92 2.40
N TYR A 20 -19.47 -2.18 2.82
CA TYR A 20 -18.31 -2.61 3.61
C TYR A 20 -17.07 -3.01 2.77
N CYS A 21 -17.18 -3.09 1.45
CA CYS A 21 -16.08 -3.55 0.58
C CYS A 21 -15.22 -2.44 -0.02
N ALA A 22 -15.43 -1.17 0.33
CA ALA A 22 -14.74 -0.05 -0.34
C ALA A 22 -13.89 0.88 0.55
N ASN A 23 -13.92 0.78 1.89
CA ASN A 23 -13.33 1.84 2.74
C ASN A 23 -12.53 1.35 3.97
N ASN A 24 -11.99 0.13 3.97
CA ASN A 24 -11.26 -0.40 5.14
C ASN A 24 -9.73 -0.30 5.00
N CYS A 25 -9.21 0.76 4.38
CA CYS A 25 -7.77 0.91 4.19
C CYS A 25 -7.02 0.75 5.54
N SER A 26 -7.50 1.39 6.60
CA SER A 26 -6.93 1.28 7.94
C SER A 26 -6.98 -0.14 8.54
N GLY A 27 -8.00 -0.94 8.22
CA GLY A 27 -8.14 -2.32 8.70
C GLY A 27 -7.06 -3.27 8.16
N LEU A 28 -6.39 -2.91 7.06
CA LEU A 28 -5.27 -3.69 6.55
C LEU A 28 -4.12 -3.83 7.56
N LEU A 29 -3.96 -2.88 8.51
CA LEU A 29 -2.92 -2.99 9.55
C LEU A 29 -3.09 -4.22 10.44
N SER A 30 -4.33 -4.58 10.79
CA SER A 30 -4.63 -5.73 11.65
C SER A 30 -4.89 -6.99 10.83
N GLU A 31 -5.62 -6.87 9.73
CA GLU A 31 -5.98 -8.01 8.90
C GLU A 31 -4.75 -8.67 8.26
N SER A 32 -3.79 -7.87 7.76
CA SER A 32 -2.60 -8.42 7.11
C SER A 32 -1.73 -9.26 8.06
N LYS A 33 -1.63 -8.90 9.34
CA LYS A 33 -0.91 -9.69 10.35
C LYS A 33 -1.54 -11.05 10.61
N ASN A 34 -2.85 -11.16 10.47
CA ASN A 34 -3.56 -12.44 10.66
C ASN A 34 -3.37 -13.38 9.46
N LEU A 35 -3.14 -12.81 8.27
CA LEU A 35 -3.01 -13.56 7.02
C LEU A 35 -1.56 -13.97 6.73
N ILE A 36 -0.61 -13.10 7.06
CA ILE A 36 0.80 -13.29 6.75
C ILE A 36 1.57 -13.23 8.07
N PRO A 37 1.97 -14.40 8.63
CA PRO A 37 2.83 -14.46 9.79
C PRO A 37 4.11 -13.64 9.56
N GLU A 38 4.60 -12.98 10.62
CA GLU A 38 5.84 -12.17 10.60
C GLU A 38 5.80 -10.88 9.77
N LEU A 39 4.71 -10.60 9.05
CA LEU A 39 4.54 -9.31 8.38
C LEU A 39 4.41 -8.18 9.41
N GLN A 40 5.14 -7.09 9.17
CA GLN A 40 5.17 -5.91 10.03
C GLN A 40 4.60 -4.70 9.28
N PRO A 41 3.26 -4.57 9.17
CA PRO A 41 2.64 -3.40 8.56
C PRO A 41 2.87 -2.16 9.42
N TYR A 42 3.25 -1.06 8.76
CA TYR A 42 3.51 0.24 9.39
C TYR A 42 2.63 1.36 8.81
N ALA A 43 2.02 1.16 7.64
CA ALA A 43 1.14 2.13 7.02
C ALA A 43 -0.12 1.45 6.47
N ALA A 44 -1.28 2.02 6.78
CA ALA A 44 -2.49 1.78 6.01
C ALA A 44 -3.36 3.04 6.09
N GLN A 45 -3.31 3.85 5.03
CA GLN A 45 -3.88 5.20 5.02
C GLN A 45 -4.57 5.49 3.70
N GLN A 46 -5.79 6.04 3.80
CA GLN A 46 -6.51 6.57 2.66
C GLN A 46 -5.97 7.96 2.28
N TYR A 47 -5.80 8.18 0.99
CA TYR A 47 -5.47 9.46 0.39
C TYR A 47 -6.58 9.89 -0.57
N GLU A 48 -6.89 11.17 -0.55
CA GLU A 48 -7.90 11.78 -1.43
C GLU A 48 -7.32 12.10 -2.80
N ALA A 49 -8.20 12.19 -3.81
CA ALA A 49 -7.80 12.60 -5.15
C ALA A 49 -7.22 14.03 -5.15
N GLY A 50 -6.22 14.28 -6.00
CA GLY A 50 -5.49 15.54 -6.08
C GLY A 50 -4.41 15.72 -5.01
N THR A 51 -4.14 14.69 -4.19
CA THR A 51 -3.06 14.76 -3.19
C THR A 51 -1.69 14.74 -3.84
N THR A 52 -0.77 15.57 -3.33
CA THR A 52 0.67 15.41 -3.56
C THR A 52 1.25 14.51 -2.47
N PHE A 53 1.66 13.30 -2.84
CA PHE A 53 2.26 12.36 -1.90
C PHE A 53 3.73 12.71 -1.61
N SER A 54 4.06 12.70 -0.31
CA SER A 54 5.42 12.70 0.20
C SER A 54 5.43 12.00 1.56
N THR A 55 6.59 11.47 1.96
CA THR A 55 6.75 10.78 3.24
C THR A 55 8.15 11.00 3.79
N SER A 56 8.27 11.06 5.12
CA SER A 56 9.54 11.11 5.84
C SER A 56 10.43 9.90 5.57
N ASP A 57 9.83 8.79 5.14
CA ASP A 57 10.54 7.52 5.03
C ASP A 57 11.04 7.25 3.60
N ALA A 58 10.98 8.25 2.72
CA ALA A 58 11.48 8.15 1.37
C ALA A 58 13.01 8.04 1.35
N SER A 59 13.54 7.21 0.46
CA SER A 59 14.98 7.10 0.28
C SER A 59 15.56 8.33 -0.42
N PRO A 60 16.88 8.58 -0.32
CA PRO A 60 17.53 9.63 -1.07
C PRO A 60 17.35 9.49 -2.60
N ALA A 61 17.19 8.27 -3.12
CA ALA A 61 16.97 8.03 -4.54
C ALA A 61 15.51 8.33 -5.00
N TYR A 62 14.53 8.20 -4.10
CA TYR A 62 13.10 8.24 -4.45
C TYR A 62 12.29 9.22 -3.58
N ASN A 63 12.87 10.38 -3.25
CA ASN A 63 12.26 11.41 -2.40
C ASN A 63 11.49 12.51 -3.14
N THR A 64 11.31 12.39 -4.45
CA THR A 64 10.58 13.40 -5.23
C THR A 64 9.08 13.32 -4.91
N PRO A 65 8.42 14.42 -4.49
CA PRO A 65 6.99 14.44 -4.25
C PRO A 65 6.19 14.07 -5.50
N VAL A 66 5.09 13.33 -5.32
CA VAL A 66 4.27 12.80 -6.42
C VAL A 66 2.92 13.53 -6.45
N PRO A 67 2.73 14.50 -7.35
CA PRO A 67 1.52 15.32 -7.38
C PRO A 67 0.34 14.62 -8.08
N ASP A 68 -0.84 15.21 -7.93
CA ASP A 68 -2.05 14.92 -8.72
C ASP A 68 -2.44 13.43 -8.74
N LEU A 69 -2.33 12.75 -7.60
CA LEU A 69 -2.71 11.35 -7.49
C LEU A 69 -4.24 11.17 -7.49
N GLU A 70 -4.73 10.08 -8.10
CA GLU A 70 -6.10 9.62 -7.91
C GLU A 70 -6.28 9.12 -6.47
N ALA A 71 -7.51 9.12 -5.93
CA ALA A 71 -7.77 8.61 -4.59
C ALA A 71 -7.30 7.14 -4.43
N PHE A 72 -6.56 6.85 -3.36
CA PHE A 72 -5.95 5.54 -3.17
C PHE A 72 -5.76 5.17 -1.70
N CYS A 73 -5.73 3.87 -1.43
CA CYS A 73 -5.28 3.30 -0.17
C CYS A 73 -3.79 2.98 -0.27
N ARG A 74 -2.97 3.63 0.56
CA ARG A 74 -1.58 3.27 0.79
C ARG A 74 -1.53 2.17 1.82
N PHE A 75 -0.90 1.05 1.50
CA PHE A 75 -0.50 0.02 2.46
C PHE A 75 1.01 -0.15 2.41
N GLY A 76 1.66 -0.25 3.57
CA GLY A 76 3.11 -0.44 3.67
C GLY A 76 3.48 -1.37 4.80
N ALA A 77 4.42 -2.28 4.53
CA ALA A 77 4.90 -3.26 5.48
C ALA A 77 6.38 -3.59 5.30
N GLU A 78 6.97 -4.11 6.38
CA GLU A 78 8.28 -4.73 6.39
C GLU A 78 8.14 -6.25 6.56
N TYR A 79 9.13 -6.99 6.07
CA TYR A 79 9.25 -8.43 6.25
C TYR A 79 10.72 -8.81 6.43
N ASN A 80 11.02 -9.55 7.50
CA ASN A 80 12.37 -10.04 7.77
C ASN A 80 12.69 -11.22 6.84
N THR A 81 13.78 -11.15 6.10
CA THR A 81 14.25 -12.26 5.25
C THR A 81 15.25 -13.14 5.97
N SER A 82 15.91 -12.62 7.00
CA SER A 82 16.79 -13.37 7.90
C SER A 82 16.83 -12.73 9.30
N ALA A 83 17.76 -13.18 10.15
CA ALA A 83 18.00 -12.54 11.44
C ALA A 83 18.66 -11.15 11.32
N THR A 84 19.27 -10.84 10.17
CA THR A 84 20.03 -9.59 9.95
C THR A 84 19.48 -8.75 8.80
N SER A 85 18.57 -9.28 7.99
CA SER A 85 18.04 -8.62 6.79
C SER A 85 16.51 -8.55 6.80
N LYS A 86 15.99 -7.49 6.18
CA LYS A 86 14.57 -7.25 5.95
C LYS A 86 14.40 -6.43 4.68
N PHE A 87 13.22 -6.50 4.08
CA PHE A 87 12.83 -5.54 3.05
C PHE A 87 11.54 -4.84 3.47
N ARG A 88 11.32 -3.70 2.84
CA ARG A 88 10.13 -2.89 2.92
C ARG A 88 9.43 -2.90 1.58
N PHE A 89 8.10 -2.84 1.60
CA PHE A 89 7.32 -2.60 0.40
C PHE A 89 6.10 -1.75 0.68
N GLU A 90 5.63 -1.09 -0.36
CA GLU A 90 4.31 -0.44 -0.35
C GLU A 90 3.49 -0.86 -1.55
N ILE A 91 2.18 -0.83 -1.34
CA ILE A 91 1.14 -1.06 -2.35
C ILE A 91 0.19 0.13 -2.29
N TRP A 92 -0.03 0.76 -3.44
CA TRP A 92 -1.06 1.77 -3.63
C TRP A 92 -2.21 1.14 -4.41
N MET A 93 -3.38 1.09 -3.78
CA MET A 93 -4.59 0.50 -4.35
C MET A 93 -5.58 1.62 -4.66
N PRO A 94 -5.96 1.83 -5.94
CA PRO A 94 -7.02 2.77 -6.26
C PRO A 94 -8.36 2.28 -5.70
N SER A 95 -9.37 3.14 -5.67
CA SER A 95 -10.72 2.71 -5.29
C SER A 95 -11.22 1.58 -6.19
N ALA A 96 -12.15 0.77 -5.70
CA ALA A 96 -12.69 -0.36 -6.45
C ALA A 96 -13.30 0.06 -7.80
N GLU A 97 -13.87 1.27 -7.88
CA GLU A 97 -14.45 1.84 -9.09
C GLU A 97 -13.40 2.30 -10.11
N LYS A 98 -12.20 2.66 -9.64
CA LYS A 98 -11.08 3.15 -10.45
C LYS A 98 -10.09 2.06 -10.81
N TRP A 99 -10.07 0.97 -10.05
CA TRP A 99 -9.21 -0.16 -10.33
C TRP A 99 -9.65 -0.86 -11.62
N ASN A 100 -8.72 -1.01 -12.56
CA ASN A 100 -8.98 -1.66 -13.84
C ASN A 100 -8.73 -3.18 -13.81
N GLY A 101 -8.53 -3.76 -12.63
CA GLY A 101 -8.24 -5.19 -12.45
C GLY A 101 -6.79 -5.59 -12.69
N ARG A 102 -5.87 -4.64 -12.92
CA ARG A 102 -4.45 -4.94 -13.17
C ARG A 102 -3.56 -4.52 -12.01
N PHE A 103 -2.47 -5.25 -11.89
CA PHE A 103 -1.41 -4.99 -10.94
C PHE A 103 -0.12 -4.64 -11.69
N ALA A 104 0.67 -3.70 -11.15
CA ALA A 104 2.02 -3.44 -11.59
C ALA A 104 3.00 -3.44 -10.42
N PHE A 105 4.21 -3.91 -10.70
CA PHE A 105 5.34 -3.77 -9.80
C PHE A 105 6.36 -2.83 -10.43
N VAL A 106 6.72 -1.80 -9.69
CA VAL A 106 7.75 -0.84 -10.05
C VAL A 106 9.06 -1.28 -9.39
N GLY A 107 10.12 -1.35 -10.18
CA GLY A 107 11.45 -1.70 -9.70
C GLY A 107 12.29 -0.48 -9.32
N ASN A 108 13.49 -0.79 -8.82
CA ASN A 108 14.56 0.16 -8.59
C ASN A 108 15.53 0.19 -9.77
N GLY A 109 16.55 1.05 -9.72
CA GLY A 109 17.56 1.18 -10.78
C GLY A 109 18.97 1.32 -10.22
N GLY A 110 19.93 0.62 -10.84
CA GLY A 110 21.29 0.52 -10.30
C GLY A 110 21.29 -0.09 -8.89
N ASP A 111 22.11 0.47 -8.01
CA ASP A 111 22.22 0.08 -6.59
C ASP A 111 21.23 0.84 -5.68
N ALA A 112 20.27 1.57 -6.25
CA ALA A 112 19.35 2.36 -5.46
C ALA A 112 18.42 1.48 -4.62
N GLY A 113 18.26 1.85 -3.35
CA GLY A 113 17.33 1.23 -2.42
C GLY A 113 16.23 2.21 -2.01
N GLY A 114 15.06 1.67 -1.66
CA GLY A 114 13.90 2.44 -1.24
C GLY A 114 12.67 2.26 -2.14
N VAL A 115 11.49 2.50 -1.60
CA VAL A 115 10.23 2.42 -2.36
C VAL A 115 10.19 3.55 -3.40
N ASN A 116 10.06 3.20 -4.68
CA ASN A 116 10.09 4.13 -5.79
C ASN A 116 8.72 4.82 -6.01
N TYR A 117 8.34 5.68 -5.06
CA TYR A 117 7.09 6.44 -5.12
C TYR A 117 6.88 7.23 -6.42
N PRO A 118 7.91 7.91 -6.98
CA PRO A 118 7.74 8.66 -8.23
C PRO A 118 7.20 7.82 -9.39
N ASP A 119 7.68 6.58 -9.53
CA ASP A 119 7.27 5.70 -10.62
C ASP A 119 5.97 4.94 -10.33
N MET A 120 5.52 4.88 -9.07
CA MET A 120 4.21 4.32 -8.69
C MET A 120 3.04 5.21 -9.14
N GLY A 121 3.23 6.53 -9.25
CA GLY A 121 2.16 7.48 -9.52
C GLY A 121 1.47 7.29 -10.87
N ILE A 122 2.21 7.00 -11.94
CA ILE A 122 1.63 6.85 -13.29
C ILE A 122 0.75 5.58 -13.39
N PRO A 123 1.22 4.37 -13.02
CA PRO A 123 0.39 3.17 -12.98
C PRO A 123 -0.92 3.36 -12.19
N LEU A 124 -0.82 3.98 -11.01
CA LEU A 124 -1.98 4.25 -10.17
C LEU A 124 -2.95 5.21 -10.87
N SER A 125 -2.51 6.44 -11.16
CA SER A 125 -3.43 7.53 -11.48
C SER A 125 -3.85 7.58 -12.94
N LYS A 126 -2.97 7.19 -13.87
CA LYS A 126 -3.29 7.24 -15.31
C LYS A 126 -3.91 5.95 -15.82
N TYR A 127 -3.48 4.82 -15.29
CA TYR A 127 -3.90 3.52 -15.80
C TYR A 127 -4.87 2.79 -14.86
N GLY A 128 -5.04 3.23 -13.61
CA GLY A 128 -5.95 2.59 -12.66
C GLY A 128 -5.43 1.23 -12.17
N PHE A 129 -4.11 1.05 -12.11
CA PHE A 129 -3.51 -0.18 -11.59
C PHE A 129 -3.42 -0.13 -10.07
N ALA A 130 -3.53 -1.28 -9.41
CA ALA A 130 -2.91 -1.44 -8.10
C ALA A 130 -1.40 -1.54 -8.33
N VAL A 131 -0.60 -0.78 -7.61
CA VAL A 131 0.84 -0.68 -7.89
C VAL A 131 1.65 -0.93 -6.63
N ALA A 132 2.77 -1.63 -6.75
CA ALA A 132 3.68 -1.87 -5.64
C ALA A 132 5.13 -1.51 -6.01
N SER A 133 5.93 -1.25 -4.98
CA SER A 133 7.40 -1.15 -5.06
C SER A 133 7.99 -1.64 -3.75
N THR A 134 9.22 -2.16 -3.80
CA THR A 134 10.02 -2.53 -2.63
C THR A 134 11.23 -1.61 -2.51
N ASP A 135 11.88 -1.61 -1.35
CA ASP A 135 13.20 -1.01 -1.17
C ASP A 135 14.35 -1.91 -1.62
N GLY A 136 14.08 -3.18 -1.92
CA GLY A 136 15.09 -4.14 -2.34
C GLY A 136 15.95 -4.68 -1.19
N GLY A 137 15.62 -4.36 0.08
CA GLY A 137 16.39 -4.78 1.25
C GLY A 137 17.30 -3.71 1.85
N HIS A 138 17.40 -2.55 1.22
CA HIS A 138 18.26 -1.45 1.67
C HIS A 138 17.73 -0.07 1.28
N ASN A 139 18.43 0.95 1.74
CA ASN A 139 18.16 2.34 1.37
C ASN A 139 19.47 2.96 0.86
N GLY A 140 19.47 3.47 -0.37
CA GLY A 140 20.71 3.87 -1.04
C GLY A 140 20.47 4.63 -2.33
N THR A 141 21.55 5.19 -2.88
CA THR A 141 21.55 5.86 -4.19
C THR A 141 21.97 4.89 -5.30
N THR A 142 21.81 5.27 -6.56
CA THR A 142 22.01 4.39 -7.74
C THR A 142 23.41 3.80 -7.91
N ALA A 143 24.42 4.30 -7.17
CA ALA A 143 25.81 3.83 -7.21
C ALA A 143 26.37 3.59 -5.80
N ASP A 144 25.51 3.37 -4.81
CA ASP A 144 25.89 3.06 -3.44
C ASP A 144 25.81 1.55 -3.21
N GLY A 145 26.92 0.84 -3.47
CA GLY A 145 27.04 -0.59 -3.21
C GLY A 145 27.40 -0.95 -1.77
N THR A 146 27.39 0.00 -0.83
CA THR A 146 27.85 -0.25 0.55
C THR A 146 26.97 -1.24 1.30
N PHE A 147 25.69 -1.33 0.92
CA PHE A 147 24.74 -2.29 1.49
C PHE A 147 25.21 -3.74 1.39
N ALA A 148 25.89 -4.11 0.29
CA ALA A 148 26.37 -5.47 0.03
C ALA A 148 27.69 -5.83 0.73
N MET A 149 28.38 -4.86 1.35
CA MET A 149 29.71 -5.08 1.90
C MET A 149 29.66 -5.77 3.26
N GLY A 150 30.04 -7.04 3.30
CA GLY A 150 30.10 -7.81 4.56
C GLY A 150 28.72 -8.24 5.08
N ASP A 151 27.66 -8.00 4.30
CA ASP A 151 26.30 -8.42 4.56
C ASP A 151 25.73 -9.08 3.29
N PRO A 152 25.86 -10.40 3.12
CA PRO A 152 25.42 -11.07 1.90
C PRO A 152 23.90 -11.17 1.77
N GLU A 153 23.14 -11.00 2.86
CA GLU A 153 21.67 -11.15 2.90
C GLU A 153 20.93 -9.84 2.61
N SER A 154 21.65 -8.73 2.49
CA SER A 154 21.11 -7.41 2.11
C SER A 154 21.17 -7.16 0.59
N GLN A 155 21.71 -8.11 -0.19
CA GLN A 155 21.79 -8.03 -1.66
C GLN A 155 20.48 -8.36 -2.38
#